data_AF-A0A3N5KG01-F1
#
_entry.id   AF-A0A3N5KG01-F1
#
_cell.length_a   1.000
_cell.length_b   1.000
_cell.length_c   1.000
_cell.angle_alpha   90.00
_cell.angle_beta   90.00
_cell.angle_gamma   90.00
#
_symmetry.space_group_name_H-M   'P 1'
#
loop_
_entity.id
_entity.type
_entity.pdbx_description
1 polymer ?
#
loop_
_entity_poly.entity_id
_entity_poly.type
_entity_poly.pdbx_seq_one_letter_code
_entity_poly.pdbx_strand_id
1 'polypeptide(L)'
;MKLFTEIIMALATVVLAYATIVLAKYTKAIDSREKKNKREDDLRKCIILAQIIIKPAEKVSSGGMVAPTPTFIQPYSELVALGDYFHDSDTRRTLESIYTSLVSLVMDPLTPSDSSALYSGNEILQKRLVNEIIRWQKDLGNFK
;
A
#
# COMPACT_ATOMS: atom_id res chain seq x y z
N MET A 1 -55.73 20.17 26.68
CA MET A 1 -54.39 20.65 26.29
C MET A 1 -53.29 19.59 26.40
N LYS A 2 -53.19 18.79 27.48
CA LYS A 2 -52.13 17.75 27.64
C LYS A 2 -52.00 16.74 26.47
N LEU A 3 -53.11 16.26 25.93
CA LEU A 3 -53.13 15.25 24.86
C LEU A 3 -52.47 15.75 23.55
N PHE A 4 -52.64 17.04 23.24
CA PHE A 4 -52.08 17.65 22.04
C PHE A 4 -50.55 17.78 22.12
N THR A 5 -50.04 18.15 23.30
CA THR A 5 -48.60 18.20 23.57
C THR A 5 -47.92 16.82 23.52
N GLU A 6 -48.59 15.76 24.00
CA GLU A 6 -48.05 14.40 23.93
C GLU A 6 -47.95 13.89 22.49
N ILE A 7 -48.94 14.18 21.65
CA ILE A 7 -48.92 13.83 20.22
C ILE A 7 -47.80 14.57 19.49
N ILE A 8 -47.63 15.87 19.75
CA ILE A 8 -46.56 16.68 19.14
C ILE A 8 -45.19 16.16 19.56
N MET A 9 -45.00 15.82 20.84
CA MET A 9 -43.75 15.24 21.31
C MET A 9 -43.48 13.87 20.67
N ALA A 10 -44.48 12.99 20.58
CA ALA A 10 -44.31 11.69 19.93
C ALA A 10 -43.91 11.84 18.45
N LEU A 11 -44.53 12.77 17.73
CA LEU A 11 -44.18 13.08 16.33
C LEU A 11 -42.76 13.63 16.21
N ALA A 12 -42.38 14.56 17.09
CA ALA A 12 -41.02 15.10 17.11
C ALA A 12 -39.97 14.02 17.36
N THR A 13 -40.24 13.09 18.30
CA THR A 13 -39.32 11.96 18.60
C THR A 13 -39.18 11.02 17.40
N VAL A 14 -40.27 10.72 16.68
CA VAL A 14 -40.23 9.88 15.48
C VAL A 14 -39.45 10.56 14.35
N VAL A 15 -39.66 11.85 14.14
CA VAL A 15 -38.90 12.64 13.14
C VAL A 15 -37.41 12.67 13.50
N LEU A 16 -37.07 12.87 14.78
CA LEU A 16 -35.69 12.87 15.27
C LEU A 16 -35.04 11.49 15.08
N ALA A 17 -35.74 10.40 15.39
CA ALA A 17 -35.27 9.03 15.20
C ALA A 17 -35.07 8.70 13.71
N TYR A 18 -35.95 9.17 12.83
CA TYR A 18 -35.78 8.99 11.40
C TYR A 18 -34.55 9.76 10.88
N ALA A 19 -34.38 11.02 11.32
CA ALA A 19 -33.23 11.83 10.95
C ALA A 19 -31.90 11.19 11.39
N THR A 20 -31.81 10.63 12.60
CA THR A 20 -30.60 9.94 13.07
C THR A 20 -30.29 8.68 12.27
N ILE A 21 -31.30 7.88 11.90
CA ILE A 21 -31.12 6.71 11.03
C ILE A 21 -30.59 7.11 9.64
N VAL A 22 -31.13 8.17 9.05
CA VAL A 22 -30.66 8.68 7.75
C VAL A 22 -29.21 9.17 7.85
N LEU A 23 -28.89 9.92 8.91
CA LEU A 23 -27.52 10.41 9.16
C LEU A 23 -26.54 9.25 9.36
N ALA A 24 -26.93 8.21 10.09
CA ALA A 24 -26.12 7.00 10.30
C ALA A 24 -25.87 6.22 9.00
N LYS A 25 -26.88 6.11 8.12
CA LYS A 25 -26.71 5.50 6.80
C LYS A 25 -25.77 6.31 5.92
N TYR A 26 -25.91 7.64 5.93
CA TYR A 26 -25.09 8.53 5.12
C TYR A 26 -23.63 8.55 5.56
N THR A 27 -23.38 8.65 6.88
CA THR A 27 -22.02 8.58 7.46
C THR A 27 -21.36 7.23 7.17
N LYS A 28 -22.08 6.11 7.29
CA LYS A 28 -21.57 4.79 6.90
C LYS A 28 -21.21 4.70 5.41
N ALA A 29 -22.01 5.33 4.54
CA ALA A 29 -21.73 5.38 3.11
C ALA A 29 -20.49 6.23 2.79
N ILE A 30 -20.29 7.35 3.49
CA ILE A 30 -19.08 8.18 3.38
C ILE A 30 -17.85 7.38 3.83
N ASP A 31 -17.88 6.78 5.01
CA ASP A 31 -16.77 5.97 5.55
C ASP A 31 -16.42 4.81 4.61
N SER A 32 -17.43 4.13 4.06
CA SER A 32 -17.21 3.07 3.06
C SER A 32 -16.56 3.60 1.77
N ARG A 33 -16.94 4.79 1.33
CA ARG A 33 -16.36 5.42 0.13
C ARG A 33 -14.93 5.87 0.38
N GLU A 34 -14.66 6.44 1.55
CA GLU A 34 -13.33 6.88 1.95
C GLU A 34 -12.37 5.71 2.10
N LYS A 35 -12.80 4.61 2.73
CA LYS A 35 -12.03 3.35 2.79
C LYS A 35 -11.73 2.79 1.41
N LYS A 36 -12.71 2.82 0.51
CA LYS A 36 -12.51 2.38 -0.88
C LYS A 36 -11.50 3.27 -1.61
N ASN A 37 -11.64 4.59 -1.53
CA ASN A 37 -10.70 5.53 -2.15
C ASN A 37 -9.28 5.35 -1.61
N LYS A 38 -9.13 5.21 -0.28
CA LYS A 38 -7.83 4.95 0.35
C LYS A 38 -7.21 3.65 -0.17
N ARG A 39 -7.99 2.56 -0.26
CA ARG A 39 -7.52 1.31 -0.86
C ARG A 39 -7.06 1.49 -2.30
N GLU A 40 -7.81 2.21 -3.12
CA GLU A 40 -7.44 2.46 -4.52
C GLU A 40 -6.15 3.30 -4.61
N ASP A 41 -6.00 4.32 -3.78
CA ASP A 41 -4.79 5.14 -3.72
C ASP A 41 -3.57 4.33 -3.26
N ASP A 42 -3.73 3.47 -2.24
CA ASP A 42 -2.65 2.62 -1.75
C ASP A 42 -2.24 1.56 -2.78
N LEU A 43 -3.19 0.96 -3.51
CA LEU A 43 -2.90 0.08 -4.65
C LEU A 43 -2.14 0.80 -5.77
N ARG A 44 -2.52 2.04 -6.09
CA ARG A 44 -1.79 2.86 -7.08
C ARG A 44 -0.36 3.14 -6.61
N LYS A 45 -0.14 3.44 -5.33
CA LYS A 45 1.21 3.60 -4.77
C LYS A 45 2.02 2.30 -4.89
N CYS A 46 1.46 1.15 -4.55
CA CYS A 46 2.12 -0.15 -4.73
C CYS A 46 2.62 -0.33 -6.16
N ILE A 47 1.77 -0.03 -7.15
CA ILE A 47 2.13 -0.12 -8.58
C ILE A 47 3.29 0.83 -8.92
N ILE A 48 3.22 2.10 -8.51
CA ILE A 48 4.27 3.08 -8.80
C ILE A 48 5.60 2.66 -8.18
N LEU A 49 5.59 2.27 -6.90
CA LEU A 49 6.78 1.85 -6.17
C LEU A 49 7.41 0.60 -6.78
N ALA A 50 6.59 -0.41 -7.13
CA ALA A 50 7.06 -1.60 -7.80
C ALA A 50 7.64 -1.29 -9.20
N GLN A 51 7.03 -0.37 -9.94
CA GLN A 51 7.58 0.09 -11.23
C GLN A 51 8.93 0.80 -11.08
N ILE A 52 9.13 1.55 -10.00
CA ILE A 52 10.43 2.17 -9.69
C ILE A 52 11.47 1.10 -9.37
N ILE A 53 11.12 0.07 -8.60
CA ILE A 53 12.02 -1.06 -8.28
C ILE A 53 12.38 -1.88 -9.54
N ILE A 54 11.42 -2.07 -10.45
CA ILE A 54 11.62 -2.81 -11.70
C ILE A 54 12.40 -2.00 -12.73
N LYS A 55 12.21 -0.68 -12.82
CA LYS A 55 12.98 0.17 -13.76
C LYS A 55 14.37 0.43 -13.17
N PRO A 56 15.43 -0.22 -13.67
CA PRO A 56 16.76 0.07 -13.18
C PRO A 56 17.11 1.53 -13.47
N ALA A 57 17.70 2.22 -12.48
CA ALA A 57 18.30 3.53 -12.72
C ALA A 57 19.42 3.37 -13.77
N GLU A 58 19.46 4.26 -14.76
CA GLU A 58 20.38 4.30 -15.90
C GLU A 58 21.89 4.43 -15.57
N LYS A 59 22.33 4.14 -14.35
CA LYS A 59 23.75 4.17 -13.99
C LYS A 59 24.15 2.99 -13.11
N VAL A 60 24.18 1.80 -13.73
CA VAL A 60 25.14 0.78 -13.33
C VAL A 60 26.44 1.15 -14.04
N SER A 61 27.26 2.00 -13.43
CA SER A 61 28.61 2.22 -13.94
C SER A 61 29.35 0.88 -13.89
N SER A 62 30.15 0.59 -14.92
CA SER A 62 30.80 -0.69 -15.22
C SER A 62 31.78 -1.25 -14.17
N GLY A 63 31.67 -0.84 -12.91
CA GLY A 63 32.43 -1.31 -11.75
C GLY A 63 31.62 -2.08 -10.69
N GLY A 64 30.33 -2.38 -10.93
CA GLY A 64 29.61 -3.43 -10.18
C GLY A 64 29.24 -3.16 -8.71
N MET A 65 29.48 -1.96 -8.17
CA MET A 65 29.00 -1.59 -6.84
C MET A 65 28.19 -0.29 -6.91
N VAL A 66 26.87 -0.42 -6.88
CA VAL A 66 25.98 0.71 -6.57
C VAL A 66 25.93 0.80 -5.05
N ALA A 67 26.58 1.80 -4.48
CA ALA A 67 26.37 2.11 -3.07
C ALA A 67 24.86 2.40 -2.87
N PRO A 68 24.16 1.67 -1.99
CA PRO A 68 22.74 1.92 -1.76
C PRO A 68 22.58 3.33 -1.18
N THR A 69 22.01 4.24 -1.96
CA THR A 69 21.69 5.59 -1.49
C THR A 69 20.32 5.58 -0.81
N PRO A 70 20.02 6.54 0.08
CA PRO A 70 18.69 6.65 0.68
C PRO A 70 17.56 6.69 -0.36
N THR A 71 17.80 7.35 -1.50
CA THR A 71 16.88 7.42 -2.64
C THR A 71 16.64 6.07 -3.31
N PHE A 72 17.62 5.17 -3.29
CA PHE A 72 17.48 3.80 -3.81
C PHE A 72 16.69 2.91 -2.85
N ILE A 73 16.85 3.09 -1.54
CA ILE A 73 16.19 2.27 -0.50
C ILE A 73 14.73 2.68 -0.30
N GLN A 74 14.42 3.96 -0.43
CA GLN A 74 13.10 4.52 -0.12
C GLN A 74 11.94 3.73 -0.77
N PRO A 75 11.97 3.36 -2.06
CA PRO A 75 10.89 2.58 -2.68
C PRO A 75 10.65 1.22 -2.02
N TYR A 76 11.71 0.54 -1.54
CA TYR A 76 11.58 -0.72 -0.82
C TYR A 76 10.90 -0.51 0.53
N SER A 77 11.30 0.53 1.27
CA SER A 77 10.73 0.84 2.58
C SER A 77 9.24 1.17 2.51
N GLU A 78 8.84 1.98 1.53
CA GLU A 78 7.44 2.39 1.34
C GLU A 78 6.59 1.23 0.86
N LEU A 79 7.15 0.36 0.01
CA LEU A 79 6.45 -0.82 -0.46
C LEU A 79 6.28 -1.88 0.64
N VAL A 80 7.26 -2.02 1.55
CA VAL A 80 7.13 -2.87 2.76
C VAL A 80 6.01 -2.35 3.66
N ALA A 81 5.87 -1.04 3.82
CA ALA A 81 4.79 -0.44 4.61
C ALA A 81 3.39 -0.73 4.04
N LEU A 82 3.30 -0.97 2.73
CA LEU A 82 2.07 -1.38 2.03
C LEU A 82 1.93 -2.92 1.93
N GLY A 83 2.62 -3.66 2.80
CA GLY A 83 2.72 -5.13 2.78
C GLY A 83 1.38 -5.89 2.83
N ASP A 84 0.31 -5.26 3.30
CA ASP A 84 -1.03 -5.88 3.38
C ASP A 84 -1.71 -6.02 2.01
N TYR A 85 -1.20 -5.34 0.99
CA TYR A 85 -1.74 -5.41 -0.37
C TYR A 85 -1.06 -6.50 -1.24
N PHE A 86 -0.05 -7.20 -0.72
CA PHE A 86 0.60 -8.29 -1.45
C PHE A 86 -0.27 -9.54 -1.48
N HIS A 87 -0.40 -10.15 -2.66
CA HIS A 87 -1.15 -11.40 -2.79
C HIS A 87 -0.28 -12.62 -2.48
N ASP A 88 1.01 -12.55 -2.78
CA ASP A 88 1.99 -13.60 -2.49
C ASP A 88 2.84 -13.25 -1.26
N SER A 89 2.70 -14.04 -0.19
CA SER A 89 3.48 -13.89 1.04
C SER A 89 4.97 -14.06 0.82
N ASP A 90 5.38 -14.86 -0.16
CA ASP A 90 6.80 -15.06 -0.44
C ASP A 90 7.41 -13.84 -1.14
N THR A 91 6.64 -13.16 -1.99
CA THR A 91 7.05 -11.88 -2.58
C THR A 91 7.28 -10.83 -1.49
N ARG A 92 6.36 -10.74 -0.52
CA ARG A 92 6.51 -9.85 0.64
C ARG A 92 7.76 -10.18 1.46
N ARG A 93 7.98 -11.45 1.82
CA ARG A 93 9.17 -11.88 2.56
C ARG A 93 10.46 -11.57 1.82
N THR A 94 10.47 -11.75 0.50
CA THR A 94 11.63 -11.44 -0.35
C THR A 94 11.92 -9.93 -0.33
N LEU A 95 10.89 -9.09 -0.43
CA LEU A 95 11.01 -7.64 -0.33
C LEU A 95 11.57 -7.20 1.03
N GLU A 96 11.03 -7.72 2.13
CA GLU A 96 11.48 -7.41 3.51
C GLU A 96 12.95 -7.82 3.73
N SER A 97 13.35 -8.98 3.20
CA SER A 97 14.73 -9.48 3.27
C SER A 97 15.71 -8.57 2.51
N ILE A 98 15.34 -8.16 1.28
CA ILE A 98 16.15 -7.23 0.48
C ILE A 98 16.24 -5.87 1.17
N TYR A 99 15.13 -5.34 1.67
CA TYR A 99 15.12 -4.08 2.41
C TYR A 99 16.04 -4.11 3.63
N THR A 100 15.97 -5.17 4.44
CA THR A 100 16.84 -5.35 5.62
C THR A 100 18.32 -5.42 5.24
N SER A 101 18.63 -6.09 4.13
CA SER A 101 19.99 -6.17 3.60
C SER A 101 20.50 -4.82 3.10
N LEU A 102 19.66 -4.05 2.42
CA LEU A 102 19.98 -2.70 1.95
C LEU A 102 20.20 -1.71 3.10
N VAL A 103 19.37 -1.79 4.16
CA VAL A 103 19.54 -0.95 5.36
C VAL A 103 20.83 -1.30 6.09
N SER A 104 21.13 -2.59 6.24
CA SER A 104 22.38 -3.05 6.86
C SER A 104 23.60 -2.51 6.12
N LEU A 105 23.56 -2.52 4.78
CA LEU A 105 24.61 -1.97 3.92
C LEU A 105 24.82 -0.45 4.09
N VAL A 106 23.75 0.31 4.35
CA VAL A 106 23.85 1.75 4.59
C VAL A 106 24.37 2.05 5.99
N MET A 107 23.98 1.26 6.99
CA MET A 107 24.41 1.44 8.37
C MET A 107 25.84 0.96 8.62
N ASP A 108 26.28 -0.11 7.96
CA ASP A 108 27.62 -0.67 8.11
C ASP A 108 28.25 -0.99 6.73
N PRO A 109 28.78 0.03 6.03
CA PRO A 109 29.36 -0.13 4.69
C PRO A 109 30.69 -0.88 4.68
N LEU A 110 31.28 -1.20 5.85
CA LEU A 110 32.52 -1.97 5.97
C LEU A 110 32.27 -3.48 6.04
N THR A 111 31.01 -3.89 6.23
CA THR A 111 30.63 -5.30 6.22
C THR A 111 30.59 -5.79 4.77
N PRO A 112 31.35 -6.84 4.41
CA PRO A 112 31.26 -7.42 3.08
C PRO A 112 29.87 -8.04 2.90
N SER A 113 28.98 -7.33 2.19
CA SER A 113 27.71 -7.91 1.77
C SER A 113 27.95 -8.81 0.57
N ASP A 114 27.29 -9.97 0.55
CA ASP A 114 27.18 -10.77 -0.65
C ASP A 114 26.29 -10.05 -1.67
N SER A 115 26.90 -9.14 -2.43
CA SER A 115 26.26 -8.35 -3.47
C SER A 115 25.64 -9.23 -4.55
N SER A 116 26.16 -10.46 -4.73
CA SER A 116 25.61 -11.44 -5.67
C SER A 116 24.29 -12.05 -5.18
N ALA A 117 24.18 -12.35 -3.88
CA ALA A 117 22.93 -12.80 -3.28
C ALA A 117 21.87 -11.70 -3.29
N LEU A 118 22.25 -10.45 -3.01
CA LEU A 118 21.33 -9.31 -3.07
C LEU A 118 20.85 -9.04 -4.51
N TYR A 119 21.76 -9.12 -5.48
CA TYR A 119 21.43 -8.93 -6.90
C TYR A 119 20.49 -10.02 -7.41
N SER A 120 20.80 -11.29 -7.17
CA SER A 120 19.95 -12.42 -7.56
C SER A 120 18.59 -12.41 -6.86
N GLY A 121 18.56 -12.07 -5.57
CA GLY A 121 17.32 -11.84 -4.82
C GLY A 121 16.48 -10.72 -5.44
N ASN A 122 17.11 -9.61 -5.84
CA ASN A 122 16.42 -8.49 -6.47
C ASN A 122 15.87 -8.84 -7.86
N GLU A 123 16.59 -9.61 -8.67
CA GLU A 123 16.06 -10.10 -9.96
C GLU A 123 14.82 -11.01 -9.76
N ILE A 124 14.84 -11.87 -8.74
CA ILE A 124 13.69 -12.70 -8.38
C ILE A 124 12.51 -11.83 -7.94
N LEU A 125 12.78 -10.83 -7.09
CA LEU A 125 11.76 -9.88 -6.63
C LEU A 125 11.14 -9.13 -7.82
N GLN A 126 11.95 -8.59 -8.74
CA GLN A 126 11.44 -7.85 -9.91
C GLN A 126 10.47 -8.70 -10.74
N LYS A 127 10.80 -9.97 -11.01
CA LYS A 127 9.91 -10.90 -11.72
C LYS A 127 8.60 -11.12 -10.98
N ARG A 128 8.65 -11.25 -9.65
CA ARG A 128 7.45 -11.41 -8.80
C ARG A 128 6.61 -10.13 -8.76
N LEU A 129 7.24 -8.96 -8.68
CA LEU A 129 6.58 -7.66 -8.68
C LEU A 129 5.81 -7.38 -9.97
N VAL A 130 6.29 -7.87 -11.13
CA VAL A 130 5.52 -7.79 -12.38
C VAL A 130 4.16 -8.49 -12.23
N ASN A 131 4.13 -9.66 -11.59
CA ASN A 131 2.88 -10.39 -11.35
C ASN A 131 1.99 -9.68 -10.33
N GLU A 132 2.56 -9.11 -9.27
CA GLU A 132 1.80 -8.31 -8.30
C GLU A 132 1.21 -7.05 -8.94
N ILE A 133 1.95 -6.34 -9.81
CA ILE A 133 1.43 -5.19 -10.56
C ILE A 133 0.19 -5.60 -11.37
N ILE A 134 0.23 -6.74 -12.07
CA ILE A 134 -0.93 -7.23 -12.83
C ILE A 134 -2.12 -7.49 -11.90
N ARG A 135 -1.89 -8.05 -10.70
CA ARG A 135 -2.94 -8.30 -9.71
C ARG A 135 -3.52 -6.99 -9.14
N TRP A 136 -2.68 -6.05 -8.74
CA TRP A 136 -3.13 -4.73 -8.27
C TRP A 136 -3.92 -3.96 -9.33
N GLN A 137 -3.51 -4.06 -10.60
CA GLN A 137 -4.26 -3.48 -11.71
C GLN A 137 -5.64 -4.15 -11.92
N LYS A 138 -5.74 -5.48 -11.70
CA LYS A 138 -7.03 -6.19 -11.67
C LYS A 138 -7.89 -5.75 -10.48
N ASP A 139 -7.30 -5.57 -9.30
CA ASP A 139 -7.99 -5.08 -8.09
C ASP A 139 -8.54 -3.66 -8.23
N LEU A 140 -7.89 -2.84 -9.06
CA LEU A 140 -8.35 -1.51 -9.48
C LEU A 140 -9.44 -1.57 -10.56
N GLY A 141 -9.71 -2.75 -11.15
CA GLY A 141 -10.68 -2.92 -12.22
C GLY A 141 -10.19 -2.48 -13.60
N ASN A 142 -8.87 -2.30 -13.79
CA ASN A 142 -8.28 -1.86 -15.05
C ASN A 142 -8.18 -2.98 -16.10
N PHE A 143 -8.32 -4.24 -15.67
CA PHE A 143 -8.42 -5.41 -16.54
C PHE A 143 -9.76 -6.11 -16.30
N LYS A 144 -10.55 -6.27 -17.37
CA LYS A 144 -11.77 -7.08 -17.40
C LYS A 144 -11.46 -8.46 -17.96
#